data_AF-A0A2N3KY81-F1
#
_entry.id   AF-A0A2N3KY81-F1
#
_cell.length_a   1.000
_cell.length_b   1.000
_cell.length_c   1.000
_cell.angle_alpha   90.00
_cell.angle_beta   90.00
_cell.angle_gamma   90.00
#
_symmetry.space_group_name_H-M   'P 1'
#
loop_
_entity.id
_entity.type
_entity.pdbx_description
1 polymer ?
#
loop_
_entity_poly.entity_id
_entity_poly.type
_entity_poly.pdbx_seq_one_letter_code
_entity_poly.pdbx_strand_id
1 'polypeptide(L)'
;MNKGVRRSNPEEIIHRSVVQYLNCVLPAGVIFFHPANGGVRSKAEGGIFKALGVKAGTPDLVFILPGGRTAFAEIKGPNGSLSKTQKMFRDDALALGCAWVEVRSIDDMKDALTEWGILQ
;
A
#
# COMPACT_ATOMS: atom_id res chain seq x y z
N MET A 1 16.28 26.29 -19.13
CA MET A 1 15.53 26.27 -17.86
C MET A 1 16.06 25.13 -17.00
N ASN A 2 16.72 25.43 -15.88
CA ASN A 2 17.19 24.41 -14.94
C ASN A 2 15.96 23.68 -14.36
N LYS A 3 15.76 22.42 -14.73
CA LYS A 3 14.82 21.54 -14.02
C LYS A 3 15.44 21.27 -12.67
N GLY A 4 15.09 22.06 -11.66
CA GLY A 4 15.55 21.85 -10.28
C GLY A 4 15.32 20.39 -9.88
N VAL A 5 16.33 19.78 -9.24
CA VAL A 5 16.24 18.41 -8.73
C VAL A 5 14.99 18.31 -7.86
N ARG A 6 13.97 17.59 -8.35
CA ARG A 6 12.73 17.38 -7.63
C ARG A 6 13.09 16.58 -6.38
N ARG A 7 12.98 17.20 -5.19
CA ARG A 7 13.19 16.47 -3.93
C ARG A 7 12.31 15.22 -3.97
N SER A 8 12.92 14.06 -3.76
CA SER A 8 12.21 12.80 -3.73
C SER A 8 11.18 12.84 -2.61
N ASN A 9 9.93 12.50 -2.92
CA ASN A 9 8.84 12.45 -1.94
C ASN A 9 9.21 11.40 -0.87
N PRO A 10 9.30 11.73 0.43
CA PRO A 10 9.65 10.76 1.48
C PRO A 10 8.79 9.50 1.44
N GLU A 11 7.49 9.63 1.14
CA GLU A 11 6.58 8.48 1.00
C GLU A 11 6.98 7.59 -0.18
N GLU A 12 7.40 8.17 -1.31
CA GLU A 12 7.89 7.41 -2.47
C GLU A 12 9.21 6.67 -2.15
N ILE A 13 10.11 7.30 -1.37
CA ILE A 13 11.35 6.66 -0.93
C ILE A 13 11.02 5.42 -0.09
N ILE A 14 10.18 5.59 0.93
CA ILE A 14 9.75 4.50 1.81
C ILE A 14 9.07 3.39 0.99
N HIS A 15 8.14 3.75 0.10
CA HIS A 15 7.44 2.79 -0.74
C HIS A 15 8.43 1.94 -1.55
N ARG A 16 9.38 2.58 -2.25
CA ARG A 16 10.40 1.86 -3.04
C ARG A 16 11.26 0.95 -2.17
N SER A 17 11.69 1.42 -1.01
CA SER A 17 12.49 0.64 -0.05
C SER A 17 11.72 -0.57 0.48
N VAL A 18 10.43 -0.41 0.78
CA VAL A 18 9.54 -1.50 1.20
C VAL A 18 9.37 -2.53 0.08
N VAL A 19 9.09 -2.09 -1.16
CA VAL A 19 8.96 -3.01 -2.31
C VAL A 19 10.26 -3.78 -2.57
N GLN A 20 11.42 -3.11 -2.49
CA GLN A 20 12.72 -3.78 -2.61
C GLN A 20 12.91 -4.83 -1.51
N TYR A 21 12.60 -4.50 -0.27
CA TYR A 21 12.67 -5.43 0.84
C TYR A 21 11.76 -6.65 0.62
N LEU A 22 10.49 -6.43 0.27
CA LEU A 22 9.50 -7.49 0.01
C LEU A 22 9.95 -8.45 -1.09
N ASN A 23 10.52 -7.94 -2.19
CA ASN A 23 11.06 -8.77 -3.26
C ASN A 23 12.23 -9.67 -2.80
N CYS A 24 12.95 -9.30 -1.74
CA CYS A 24 14.05 -10.08 -1.20
C CYS A 24 13.60 -11.14 -0.18
N VAL A 25 12.56 -10.86 0.60
CA VAL A 25 12.24 -11.66 1.81
C VAL A 25 10.96 -12.48 1.71
N LEU A 26 10.04 -12.16 0.80
CA LEU A 26 8.78 -12.87 0.76
C LEU A 26 8.97 -14.33 0.32
N PRO A 27 8.43 -15.30 1.07
CA PRO A 27 8.52 -16.71 0.69
C PRO A 27 7.61 -17.00 -0.51
N ALA A 28 7.83 -18.16 -1.13
CA ALA A 28 6.91 -18.69 -2.13
C ALA A 28 5.49 -18.84 -1.53
N GLY A 29 4.47 -18.55 -2.35
CA GLY A 29 3.06 -18.64 -1.94
C GLY A 29 2.49 -17.36 -1.32
N VAL A 30 3.28 -16.29 -1.23
CA VAL A 30 2.77 -14.93 -0.96
C VAL A 30 2.80 -14.12 -2.25
N ILE A 31 1.71 -13.45 -2.56
CA ILE A 31 1.62 -12.51 -3.69
C ILE A 31 1.42 -11.12 -3.12
N PHE A 32 2.13 -10.13 -3.65
CA PHE A 32 1.87 -8.73 -3.36
C PHE A 32 1.90 -7.88 -4.64
N PHE A 33 1.16 -6.77 -4.65
CA PHE A 33 1.20 -5.81 -5.74
C PHE A 33 0.78 -4.42 -5.29
N HIS A 34 1.27 -3.40 -6.00
CA HIS A 34 0.76 -2.02 -5.92
C HIS A 34 -0.36 -1.84 -6.96
N PRO A 35 -1.61 -1.58 -6.55
CA PRO A 35 -2.68 -1.29 -7.50
C PRO A 35 -2.47 0.10 -8.13
N ALA A 36 -2.58 0.18 -9.46
CA ALA A 36 -2.46 1.43 -10.23
C ALA A 36 -3.70 2.35 -10.08
N ASN A 37 -4.22 2.50 -8.86
CA ASN A 37 -5.41 3.28 -8.56
C ASN A 37 -5.13 4.77 -8.35
N GLY A 38 -3.86 5.16 -8.19
CA GLY A 38 -3.37 6.54 -8.04
C GLY A 38 -2.94 7.21 -9.36
N GLY A 39 -2.41 8.44 -9.27
CA GLY A 39 -1.87 9.17 -10.43
C GLY A 39 -2.80 10.19 -11.10
N VAL A 40 -2.18 11.17 -11.74
CA VAL A 40 -2.86 12.26 -12.45
C VAL A 40 -3.63 11.69 -13.65
N ARG A 41 -4.88 12.09 -13.78
CA ARG A 41 -5.78 11.70 -14.88
C ARG A 41 -6.80 12.79 -15.15
N SER A 42 -7.41 12.77 -16.33
CA SER A 42 -8.52 13.68 -16.62
C SER A 42 -9.76 13.35 -15.78
N LYS A 43 -10.68 14.30 -15.63
CA LYS A 43 -11.96 14.06 -14.96
C LYS A 43 -12.77 12.94 -15.63
N ALA A 44 -12.72 12.85 -16.96
CA ALA A 44 -13.41 11.83 -17.74
C ALA A 44 -12.84 10.43 -17.43
N GLU A 45 -11.52 10.27 -17.49
CA GLU A 45 -10.86 9.00 -17.14
C GLU A 45 -11.11 8.61 -15.69
N GLY A 46 -11.07 9.57 -14.77
CA GLY A 46 -11.41 9.34 -13.36
C GLY A 46 -12.85 8.83 -13.18
N GLY A 47 -13.80 9.39 -13.94
CA GLY A 47 -15.19 8.93 -13.95
C GLY A 47 -15.33 7.50 -14.48
N ILE A 48 -14.66 7.18 -15.59
CA ILE A 48 -14.64 5.83 -16.18
C ILE A 48 -14.04 4.83 -15.18
N PHE A 49 -12.88 5.13 -14.59
CA PHE A 49 -12.21 4.23 -13.64
C PHE A 49 -13.05 3.95 -12.40
N LYS A 50 -13.73 4.97 -11.88
CA LYS A 50 -14.68 4.78 -10.77
C LYS A 50 -15.84 3.86 -11.17
N ALA A 51 -16.38 4.03 -12.38
CA ALA A 51 -17.43 3.15 -12.92
C ALA A 51 -16.93 1.72 -13.16
N LEU A 52 -15.65 1.54 -13.49
CA LEU A 52 -14.98 0.24 -13.59
C LEU A 52 -14.55 -0.36 -12.25
N GLY A 53 -14.86 0.31 -11.13
CA GLY A 53 -14.66 -0.24 -9.79
C GLY A 53 -13.39 0.24 -9.07
N VAL A 54 -12.65 1.21 -9.61
CA VAL A 54 -11.55 1.84 -8.86
C VAL A 54 -12.11 2.52 -7.62
N LYS A 55 -11.62 2.11 -6.45
CA LYS A 55 -12.02 2.64 -5.15
C LYS A 55 -11.03 3.70 -4.69
N ALA A 56 -11.54 4.85 -4.25
CA ALA A 56 -10.73 5.85 -3.59
C ALA A 56 -10.24 5.32 -2.24
N GLY A 57 -8.99 5.58 -1.89
CA GLY A 57 -8.38 5.10 -0.65
C GLY A 57 -8.01 3.62 -0.64
N THR A 58 -7.98 2.96 -1.81
CA THR A 58 -7.33 1.65 -1.92
C THR A 58 -5.88 1.74 -1.41
N PRO A 59 -5.42 0.77 -0.59
CA PRO A 59 -4.09 0.80 -0.01
C PRO A 59 -2.97 0.73 -1.04
N ASP A 60 -1.81 1.25 -0.67
CA ASP A 60 -0.61 1.22 -1.51
C ASP A 60 -0.16 -0.19 -1.88
N LEU A 61 -0.26 -1.16 -0.98
CA LEU A 61 0.11 -2.55 -1.23
C LEU A 61 -0.99 -3.51 -0.80
N VAL A 62 -1.29 -4.48 -1.66
CA VAL A 62 -2.26 -5.55 -1.44
C VAL A 62 -1.51 -6.88 -1.40
N PHE A 63 -1.84 -7.72 -0.43
CA PHE A 63 -1.22 -9.04 -0.25
C PHE A 63 -2.28 -10.14 -0.29
N ILE A 64 -1.98 -11.21 -1.02
CA ILE A 64 -2.69 -12.49 -0.94
C ILE A 64 -1.77 -13.46 -0.20
N LEU A 65 -2.23 -13.92 0.96
CA LEU A 65 -1.47 -14.72 1.90
C LEU A 65 -1.96 -16.19 1.92
N PRO A 66 -1.18 -17.13 2.48
CA PRO A 66 -1.60 -18.51 2.62
C PRO A 66 -2.95 -18.66 3.34
N GLY A 67 -3.74 -19.63 2.86
CA GLY A 67 -5.10 -19.88 3.36
C GLY A 67 -6.15 -18.89 2.84
N GLY A 68 -5.85 -18.13 1.78
CA GLY A 68 -6.78 -17.14 1.22
C GLY A 68 -6.93 -15.88 2.07
N ARG A 69 -6.06 -15.69 3.07
CA ARG A 69 -6.01 -14.48 3.90
C ARG A 69 -5.56 -13.30 3.04
N THR A 70 -6.07 -12.11 3.35
CA THR A 70 -5.70 -10.87 2.66
C THR A 70 -5.11 -9.90 3.67
N ALA A 71 -4.06 -9.19 3.26
CA ALA A 71 -3.49 -8.11 4.05
C ALA A 71 -3.27 -6.86 3.19
N PHE A 72 -3.23 -5.72 3.85
CA PHE A 72 -3.04 -4.42 3.22
C PHE A 72 -1.95 -3.63 3.95
N ALA A 73 -1.11 -2.94 3.19
CA ALA A 73 -0.17 -1.97 3.73
C ALA A 73 -0.36 -0.62 3.06
N GLU A 74 -0.41 0.43 3.87
CA GLU A 74 -0.53 1.82 3.42
C GLU A 74 0.74 2.58 3.80
N ILE A 75 1.44 3.16 2.83
CA ILE A 75 2.70 3.85 3.06
C ILE A 75 2.42 5.29 3.49
N LYS A 76 3.14 5.77 4.51
CA LYS A 76 3.07 7.16 4.94
C LYS A 76 4.45 7.74 5.17
N GLY A 77 4.66 8.96 4.67
CA GLY A 77 5.82 9.76 5.10
C GLY A 77 5.75 10.09 6.60
N PRO A 78 6.84 10.60 7.22
CA PRO A 78 6.91 10.86 8.67
C PRO A 78 5.75 11.68 9.24
N ASN A 79 5.25 12.66 8.48
CA ASN A 79 4.12 13.52 8.86
C ASN A 79 2.82 13.22 8.09
N GLY A 80 2.81 12.14 7.30
CA GLY A 80 1.63 11.70 6.56
C GLY A 80 0.57 11.16 7.51
N SER A 81 -0.70 11.28 7.12
CA SER A 81 -1.82 10.65 7.82
C SER A 81 -2.80 10.05 6.83
N LEU A 82 -3.57 9.05 7.27
CA LEU A 82 -4.64 8.49 6.45
C LEU A 82 -5.68 9.55 6.10
N SER A 83 -6.00 9.66 4.81
CA SER A 83 -7.17 10.39 4.35
C SER A 83 -8.47 9.73 4.85
N LYS A 84 -9.59 10.45 4.78
CA LYS A 84 -10.90 9.92 5.18
C LYS A 84 -11.24 8.62 4.44
N THR A 85 -11.00 8.54 3.14
CA THR A 85 -11.29 7.35 2.32
C THR A 85 -10.37 6.17 2.65
N GLN A 86 -9.10 6.43 3.00
CA GLN A 86 -8.18 5.38 3.43
C GLN A 86 -8.57 4.82 4.80
N LYS A 87 -9.01 5.68 5.74
CA LYS A 87 -9.56 5.23 7.03
C LYS A 87 -10.78 4.34 6.84
N MET A 88 -11.72 4.75 5.98
CA MET A 88 -12.90 3.94 5.67
C MET A 88 -12.52 2.58 5.07
N PHE A 89 -11.61 2.54 4.08
CA PHE A 89 -11.16 1.27 3.51
C PHE A 89 -10.52 0.37 4.57
N ARG A 90 -9.64 0.91 5.41
CA ARG A 90 -9.02 0.17 6.50
C ARG A 90 -10.08 -0.42 7.42
N ASP A 91 -11.01 0.40 7.89
CA ASP A 91 -12.02 -0.02 8.87
C ASP A 91 -12.92 -1.13 8.28
N ASP A 92 -13.30 -1.01 7.00
CA ASP A 92 -14.03 -2.05 6.27
C ASP A 92 -13.20 -3.34 6.11
N ALA A 93 -11.92 -3.24 5.76
CA ALA A 93 -11.03 -4.39 5.59
C ALA A 93 -10.81 -5.13 6.92
N LEU A 94 -10.59 -4.39 8.02
CA LEU A 94 -10.47 -4.94 9.36
C LEU A 94 -11.76 -5.64 9.80
N ALA A 95 -12.93 -5.05 9.51
CA ALA A 95 -14.23 -5.67 9.79
C ALA A 95 -14.46 -6.97 9.01
N LEU A 96 -13.84 -7.11 7.84
CA LEU A 96 -13.83 -8.35 7.03
C LEU A 96 -12.75 -9.36 7.46
N GLY A 97 -12.00 -9.07 8.53
CA GLY A 97 -10.93 -9.95 9.03
C GLY A 97 -9.64 -9.91 8.21
N CYS A 98 -9.47 -8.92 7.35
CA CYS A 98 -8.20 -8.70 6.65
C CYS A 98 -7.17 -8.08 7.61
N ALA A 99 -5.90 -8.38 7.40
CA ALA A 99 -4.84 -7.73 8.15
C ALA A 99 -4.51 -6.35 7.56
N TRP A 100 -3.99 -5.44 8.38
CA TRP A 100 -3.68 -4.07 8.00
C TRP A 100 -2.42 -3.58 8.69
N VAL A 101 -1.59 -2.81 7.98
CA VAL A 101 -0.49 -2.04 8.56
C VAL A 101 -0.36 -0.66 7.90
N GLU A 102 -0.05 0.36 8.71
CA GLU A 102 0.47 1.64 8.22
C GLU A 102 1.99 1.59 8.28
N VAL A 103 2.68 1.83 7.16
CA VAL A 103 4.13 1.60 7.02
C VAL A 103 4.85 2.94 6.85
N ARG A 104 5.79 3.22 7.75
CA ARG A 104 6.63 4.43 7.74
C ARG A 104 8.12 4.09 7.58
N SER A 105 8.46 2.81 7.63
CA SER A 105 9.82 2.26 7.53
C SER A 105 9.80 0.81 7.05
N ILE A 106 10.97 0.25 6.74
CA ILE A 106 11.10 -1.18 6.45
C ILE A 106 10.77 -2.02 7.70
N ASP A 107 11.11 -1.53 8.89
CA ASP A 107 10.88 -2.25 10.15
C ASP A 107 9.38 -2.43 10.42
N ASP A 108 8.55 -1.41 10.15
CA ASP A 108 7.08 -1.56 10.27
C ASP A 108 6.55 -2.69 9.37
N MET A 109 7.09 -2.80 8.14
CA MET A 109 6.69 -3.87 7.22
C MET A 109 7.19 -5.23 7.71
N LYS A 110 8.42 -5.32 8.21
CA LYS A 110 8.99 -6.55 8.76
C LYS A 110 8.18 -7.05 9.96
N ASP A 111 7.84 -6.16 10.89
CA ASP A 111 7.04 -6.49 12.07
C ASP A 111 5.66 -6.99 11.65
N ALA A 112 5.01 -6.31 10.70
CA ALA A 112 3.73 -6.77 10.16
C ALA A 112 3.82 -8.14 9.46
N LEU A 113 4.87 -8.42 8.69
CA LEU A 113 5.03 -9.75 8.09
C LEU A 113 5.21 -10.84 9.16
N THR A 114 5.86 -10.53 10.27
CA THR A 114 6.00 -11.44 11.41
C THR A 114 4.63 -11.66 12.08
N GLU A 115 3.89 -10.59 12.35
CA GLU A 115 2.54 -10.64 12.93
C GLU A 115 1.55 -11.43 12.06
N TRP A 116 1.68 -11.34 10.73
CA TRP A 116 0.84 -12.09 9.79
C TRP A 116 1.25 -13.57 9.66
N GLY A 117 2.35 -13.97 10.30
CA GLY A 117 2.92 -15.31 10.27
C GLY A 117 3.61 -15.64 8.94
N ILE A 118 4.17 -14.64 8.27
CA ILE A 118 4.89 -14.79 7.00
C ILE A 118 6.40 -14.93 7.22
N LEU A 119 6.96 -14.13 8.12
CA LEU A 119 8.35 -14.23 8.55
C LEU A 119 8.42 -14.77 9.99
N GLN A 120 9.56 -15.39 10.32
CA GLN A 120 9.91 -15.89 11.66
C GLN A 120 11.01 -15.03 12.28
#